data_AF-A0A4U6U9H3-F1
#
_entry.id   AF-A0A4U6U9H3-F1
#
_cell.length_a   1.000
_cell.length_b   1.000
_cell.length_c   1.000
_cell.angle_alpha   90.00
_cell.angle_beta   90.00
_cell.angle_gamma   90.00
#
_symmetry.space_group_name_H-M   'P 1'
#
loop_
_entity.id
_entity.type
_entity.pdbx_description
1 polymer ?
#
loop_
_entity_poly.entity_id
_entity_poly.type
_entity_poly.pdbx_seq_one_letter_code
_entity_poly.pdbx_strand_id
1 'polypeptide(L)'
;MDTGGDCSGGGGLEEEAARREREWEEVVEAVAYDSCTWPPPVVAVCGPGNSGKSAFCRLLLNTLIARYRKVGYLDIDVGQPEFTPPGFVSLHVLEEQAKDLTILYLRNPKRCFFFGDVCAKRNPKLLLTYIFDLYDYFLKEFYCFREVDNPEKSAIPLVINTSGWVKGTGFYVLTEMLKYVSPTHVIRVSTTVEHKNLPGGTFWMNQYDADPPINLVEIGAAHNSPRHLLVKKEAKITRDLRLMAYFRQCLPRDFNISCFDDLIRGFVSIHPFQLRLSKIHVIDLHRQVLSKLYIFQKTAFI
;
A
#
# COMPACT_ATOMS: atom_id res chain seq x y z
N MET A 1 -49.30 29.69 -8.05
CA MET A 1 -49.03 29.61 -6.59
C MET A 1 -49.05 28.15 -6.24
N ASP A 2 -48.04 27.52 -5.71
CA ASP A 2 -46.65 27.87 -5.49
C ASP A 2 -45.93 26.51 -5.35
N THR A 3 -44.68 26.46 -5.79
CA THR A 3 -43.81 25.29 -5.79
C THR A 3 -43.33 24.96 -4.36
N GLY A 4 -43.16 23.68 -4.05
CA GLY A 4 -42.58 23.27 -2.77
C GLY A 4 -42.15 21.81 -2.74
N GLY A 5 -41.24 21.45 -3.65
CA GLY A 5 -40.50 20.19 -3.58
C GLY A 5 -39.42 20.29 -2.51
N ASP A 6 -39.54 19.48 -1.47
CA ASP A 6 -38.60 19.38 -0.35
C ASP A 6 -37.31 18.67 -0.83
N CYS A 7 -36.26 19.46 -1.03
CA CYS A 7 -34.89 19.00 -1.31
C CYS A 7 -34.02 19.29 -0.07
N SER A 8 -34.10 18.44 0.95
CA SER A 8 -33.38 18.65 2.22
C SER A 8 -32.49 17.46 2.66
N GLY A 9 -32.23 16.49 1.77
CA GLY A 9 -31.41 15.31 2.09
C GLY A 9 -29.93 15.34 1.65
N GLY A 10 -29.50 16.33 0.85
CA GLY A 10 -28.17 16.34 0.22
C GLY A 10 -27.04 16.98 1.07
N GLY A 11 -27.36 18.02 1.85
CA GLY A 11 -26.34 18.85 2.50
C GLY A 11 -25.54 18.15 3.61
N GLY A 12 -26.16 17.23 4.35
CA GLY A 12 -25.51 16.57 5.50
C GLY A 12 -24.37 15.60 5.11
N LEU A 13 -24.48 14.94 3.96
CA LEU A 13 -23.46 14.00 3.49
C LEU A 13 -22.22 14.72 2.94
N GLU A 14 -22.42 15.83 2.26
CA GLU A 14 -21.33 16.68 1.75
C GLU A 14 -20.58 17.37 2.90
N GLU A 15 -21.31 17.84 3.92
CA GLU A 15 -20.72 18.46 5.10
C GLU A 15 -19.90 17.44 5.93
N GLU A 16 -20.39 16.21 6.08
CA GLU A 16 -19.67 15.13 6.76
C GLU A 16 -18.41 14.70 5.99
N ALA A 17 -18.47 14.67 4.64
CA ALA A 17 -17.32 14.39 3.79
C ALA A 17 -16.25 15.50 3.90
N ALA A 18 -16.65 16.77 3.81
CA ALA A 18 -15.75 17.91 3.95
C ALA A 18 -15.11 17.97 5.34
N ARG A 19 -15.84 17.58 6.39
CA ARG A 19 -15.28 17.46 7.75
C ARG A 19 -14.21 16.36 7.84
N ARG A 20 -14.42 15.21 7.19
CA ARG A 20 -13.43 14.12 7.14
C ARG A 20 -12.18 14.53 6.39
N GLU A 21 -12.33 15.24 5.28
CA GLU A 21 -11.21 15.77 4.50
C GLU A 21 -10.35 16.71 5.36
N ARG A 22 -10.97 17.65 6.08
CA ARG A 22 -10.27 18.52 7.04
C ARG A 22 -9.57 17.75 8.15
N GLU A 23 -10.22 16.75 8.74
CA GLU A 23 -9.59 15.89 9.76
C GLU A 23 -8.32 15.20 9.21
N TRP A 24 -8.37 14.71 7.97
CA TRP A 24 -7.22 14.08 7.34
C TRP A 24 -6.10 15.09 7.07
N GLU A 25 -6.44 16.28 6.56
CA GLU A 25 -5.50 17.37 6.32
C GLU A 25 -4.78 17.81 7.61
N GLU A 26 -5.53 18.02 8.69
CA GLU A 26 -4.97 18.40 10.00
C GLU A 26 -3.98 17.34 10.51
N VAL A 27 -4.33 16.05 10.38
CA VAL A 27 -3.45 14.96 10.84
C VAL A 27 -2.20 14.84 9.98
N VAL A 28 -2.27 14.97 8.65
CA VAL A 28 -1.07 14.91 7.80
C VAL A 28 -0.15 16.09 8.03
N GLU A 29 -0.70 17.29 8.27
CA GLU A 29 0.08 18.49 8.59
C GLU A 29 0.78 18.34 9.94
N ALA A 30 0.07 17.85 10.98
CA ALA A 30 0.68 17.57 12.28
C ALA A 30 1.84 16.57 12.17
N VAL A 31 1.65 15.45 11.47
CA VAL A 31 2.71 14.45 11.25
C VAL A 31 3.90 15.03 10.48
N ALA A 32 3.65 15.92 9.52
CA ALA A 32 4.70 16.47 8.67
C ALA A 32 5.46 17.63 9.33
N TYR A 33 4.80 18.49 10.10
CA TYR A 33 5.33 19.81 10.51
C TYR A 33 5.41 20.07 12.02
N ASP A 34 4.88 19.21 12.90
CA ASP A 34 4.96 19.45 14.34
C ASP A 34 6.42 19.53 14.85
N SER A 35 6.58 20.23 15.98
CA SER A 35 7.86 20.72 16.53
C SER A 35 8.95 19.66 16.76
N CYS A 36 8.61 18.36 16.75
CA CYS A 36 9.52 17.22 16.97
C CYS A 36 9.73 16.38 15.71
N THR A 37 9.91 17.00 14.54
CA THR A 37 10.10 16.32 13.24
C THR A 37 11.52 15.76 13.00
N TRP A 38 12.35 15.71 14.05
CA TRP A 38 13.63 15.02 14.04
C TRP A 38 13.66 13.95 15.15
N PRO A 39 13.93 12.67 14.84
CA PRO A 39 14.19 12.15 13.50
C PRO A 39 12.92 12.18 12.60
N PRO A 40 13.06 12.08 11.26
CA PRO A 40 11.92 12.12 10.34
C PRO A 40 10.89 11.04 10.64
N PRO A 41 9.59 11.28 10.44
CA PRO A 41 8.57 10.35 10.88
C PRO A 41 8.58 9.03 10.10
N VAL A 42 8.44 7.92 10.83
CA VAL A 42 8.05 6.60 10.33
C VAL A 42 6.60 6.37 10.70
N VAL A 43 5.72 6.30 9.69
CA VAL A 43 4.26 6.34 9.85
C VAL A 43 3.64 5.07 9.30
N ALA A 44 2.95 4.31 10.16
CA ALA A 44 2.17 3.14 9.75
C ALA A 44 0.69 3.47 9.70
N VAL A 45 0.04 3.20 8.56
CA VAL A 45 -1.40 3.47 8.37
C VAL A 45 -2.15 2.15 8.36
N CYS A 46 -3.00 1.91 9.36
CA CYS A 46 -3.72 0.64 9.54
C CYS A 46 -5.23 0.81 9.73
N GLY A 47 -6.00 -0.25 9.48
CA GLY A 47 -7.47 -0.21 9.49
C GLY A 47 -8.10 -1.17 8.48
N PRO A 48 -9.44 -1.32 8.50
CA PRO A 48 -10.14 -2.30 7.68
C PRO A 48 -10.02 -2.03 6.17
N GLY A 49 -10.30 -3.04 5.36
CA GLY A 49 -10.43 -2.89 3.91
C GLY A 49 -11.45 -1.79 3.56
N ASN A 50 -11.17 -1.06 2.48
CA ASN A 50 -11.99 0.05 1.98
C ASN A 50 -12.21 1.23 2.95
N SER A 51 -11.39 1.39 3.99
CA SER A 51 -11.47 2.55 4.89
C SER A 51 -10.81 3.82 4.33
N GLY A 52 -10.08 3.72 3.22
CA GLY A 52 -9.38 4.85 2.60
C GLY A 52 -7.89 4.97 2.96
N LYS A 53 -7.28 3.95 3.60
CA LYS A 53 -5.84 3.95 3.96
C LYS A 53 -4.91 4.40 2.85
N SER A 54 -5.02 3.81 1.65
CA SER A 54 -4.15 4.20 0.52
C SER A 54 -4.38 5.65 0.11
N ALA A 55 -5.62 6.17 0.18
CA ALA A 55 -5.88 7.59 -0.08
C ALA A 55 -5.22 8.50 0.97
N PHE A 56 -5.32 8.14 2.26
CA PHE A 56 -4.62 8.85 3.32
C PHE A 56 -3.09 8.78 3.14
N CYS A 57 -2.55 7.61 2.81
CA CYS A 57 -1.11 7.45 2.54
C CYS A 57 -0.65 8.35 1.39
N ARG A 58 -1.48 8.53 0.35
CA ARG A 58 -1.19 9.43 -0.78
C ARG A 58 -1.18 10.90 -0.37
N LEU A 59 -2.15 11.32 0.43
CA LEU A 59 -2.22 12.67 0.98
C LEU A 59 -0.97 12.95 1.83
N LEU A 60 -0.68 12.06 2.80
CA LEU A 60 0.49 12.16 3.68
C LEU A 60 1.80 12.18 2.88
N LEU A 61 1.93 11.29 1.89
CA LEU A 61 3.10 11.23 1.03
C LEU A 61 3.34 12.57 0.30
N ASN A 62 2.30 13.17 -0.29
CA ASN A 62 2.43 14.43 -1.01
C ASN A 62 2.82 15.59 -0.07
N THR A 63 2.24 15.63 1.14
CA THR A 63 2.61 16.60 2.18
C THR A 63 4.06 16.43 2.63
N LEU A 64 4.50 15.19 2.88
CA LEU A 64 5.89 14.89 3.28
C LEU A 64 6.90 15.18 2.16
N ILE A 65 6.57 14.91 0.89
CA ILE A 65 7.45 15.23 -0.25
C ILE A 65 7.69 16.73 -0.33
N ALA A 66 6.66 17.55 -0.09
CA ALA A 66 6.78 19.02 -0.09
C ALA A 66 7.79 19.52 0.96
N ARG A 67 7.92 18.80 2.10
CA ARG A 67 8.84 19.16 3.18
C ARG A 67 10.23 18.53 3.07
N TYR A 68 10.30 17.21 2.84
CA TYR A 68 11.54 16.43 2.94
C TYR A 68 12.24 16.16 1.61
N ARG A 69 11.63 16.57 0.48
CA ARG A 69 12.09 16.31 -0.90
C ARG A 69 12.09 14.84 -1.32
N LYS A 70 12.39 13.91 -0.41
CA LYS A 70 12.34 12.46 -0.63
C LYS A 70 11.55 11.79 0.49
N VAL A 71 10.73 10.81 0.13
CA VAL A 71 9.94 10.03 1.09
C VAL A 71 9.99 8.56 0.71
N GLY A 72 10.26 7.70 1.70
CA GLY A 72 10.10 6.26 1.56
C GLY A 72 8.62 5.88 1.58
N TYR A 73 8.23 4.93 0.75
CA TYR A 73 6.90 4.33 0.76
C TYR A 73 7.02 2.82 0.75
N LEU A 74 6.69 2.19 1.88
CA LEU A 74 6.67 0.74 2.03
C LEU A 74 5.23 0.24 1.91
N ASP A 75 4.94 -0.45 0.81
CA ASP A 75 3.65 -1.06 0.58
C ASP A 75 3.67 -2.54 0.96
N ILE A 76 2.86 -2.90 1.95
CA ILE A 76 2.71 -4.28 2.43
C ILE A 76 1.33 -4.86 2.09
N ASP A 77 0.48 -4.16 1.34
CA ASP A 77 -0.77 -4.69 0.82
C ASP A 77 -0.53 -5.46 -0.49
N VAL A 78 -0.24 -6.76 -0.36
CA VAL A 78 -0.08 -7.66 -1.52
C VAL A 78 -1.37 -7.83 -2.34
N GLY A 79 -2.54 -7.47 -1.80
CA GLY A 79 -3.83 -7.58 -2.48
C GLY A 79 -4.10 -6.40 -3.40
N GLN A 80 -3.90 -5.19 -2.90
CA GLN A 80 -4.16 -3.94 -3.63
C GLN A 80 -3.00 -2.95 -3.46
N PRO A 81 -1.78 -3.28 -3.94
CA PRO A 81 -0.63 -2.40 -3.79
C PRO A 81 -0.80 -1.13 -4.63
N GLU A 82 -0.15 -0.05 -4.22
CA GLU A 82 -0.28 1.30 -4.78
C GLU A 82 0.49 1.48 -6.09
N PHE A 83 1.73 0.97 -6.16
CA PHE A 83 2.67 1.27 -7.26
C PHE A 83 3.13 0.05 -8.07
N THR A 84 2.77 -1.16 -7.64
CA THR A 84 3.18 -2.41 -8.26
C THR A 84 1.96 -3.24 -8.71
N PRO A 85 2.17 -4.31 -9.50
CA PRO A 85 1.14 -5.32 -9.69
C PRO A 85 0.76 -6.00 -8.36
N PRO A 86 -0.41 -6.65 -8.28
CA PRO A 86 -0.80 -7.46 -7.13
C PRO A 86 0.21 -8.59 -6.86
N GLY A 87 0.35 -8.96 -5.59
CA GLY A 87 1.26 -10.01 -5.13
C GLY A 87 2.68 -9.55 -4.84
N PHE A 88 2.93 -8.23 -4.79
CA PHE A 88 4.21 -7.66 -4.43
C PHE A 88 4.17 -6.99 -3.06
N VAL A 89 5.28 -7.09 -2.33
CA VAL A 89 5.65 -6.20 -1.22
C VAL A 89 6.77 -5.31 -1.74
N SER A 90 6.68 -4.00 -1.55
CA SER A 90 7.58 -3.08 -2.25
C SER A 90 7.97 -1.85 -1.44
N LEU A 91 9.23 -1.44 -1.60
CA LEU A 91 9.75 -0.17 -1.11
C LEU A 91 10.01 0.75 -2.30
N HIS A 92 9.44 1.94 -2.25
CA HIS A 92 9.70 3.02 -3.17
C HIS A 92 10.36 4.20 -2.45
N VAL A 93 11.13 5.00 -3.19
CA VAL A 93 11.60 6.32 -2.74
C VAL A 93 11.13 7.32 -3.78
N LEU A 94 10.36 8.30 -3.33
CA LEU A 94 9.59 9.20 -4.18
C LEU A 94 10.09 10.62 -3.94
N GLU A 95 10.38 11.34 -5.03
CA GLU A 95 10.93 12.71 -4.97
C GLU A 95 9.98 13.78 -5.55
N GLU A 96 8.89 13.34 -6.18
CA GLU A 96 7.93 14.19 -6.83
C GLU A 96 6.52 13.85 -6.34
N GLN A 97 5.74 14.90 -6.12
CA GLN A 97 4.31 14.77 -5.82
C GLN A 97 3.66 13.89 -6.87
N ALA A 98 2.84 12.97 -6.41
CA ALA A 98 2.17 12.05 -7.30
C ALA A 98 0.92 12.74 -7.86
N LYS A 99 1.14 13.52 -8.93
CA LYS A 99 0.14 14.41 -9.53
C LYS A 99 -1.09 13.68 -10.08
N ASP A 100 -0.92 12.43 -10.51
CA ASP A 100 -1.97 11.59 -11.11
C ASP A 100 -1.99 10.19 -10.51
N LEU A 101 -2.27 10.07 -9.20
CA LEU A 101 -2.66 8.78 -8.60
C LEU A 101 -4.10 8.40 -8.97
N THR A 102 -4.39 8.50 -10.27
CA THR A 102 -5.39 7.65 -10.90
C THR A 102 -4.94 6.19 -10.71
N ILE A 103 -5.91 5.29 -10.61
CA ILE A 103 -5.80 3.89 -10.12
C ILE A 103 -4.69 3.03 -10.78
N LEU A 104 -3.97 3.54 -11.79
CA LEU A 104 -3.04 2.81 -12.65
C LEU A 104 -1.59 3.32 -12.62
N TYR A 105 -1.24 4.18 -11.65
CA TYR A 105 0.10 4.76 -11.59
C TYR A 105 1.15 3.77 -11.05
N LEU A 106 1.80 3.05 -11.97
CA LEU A 106 2.87 2.10 -11.64
C LEU A 106 4.24 2.78 -11.61
N ARG A 107 5.06 2.43 -10.62
CA ARG A 107 6.45 2.91 -10.50
C ARG A 107 7.40 1.74 -10.30
N ASN A 108 8.65 1.91 -10.75
CA ASN A 108 9.70 0.96 -10.42
C ASN A 108 10.03 1.06 -8.91
N PRO A 109 9.96 -0.04 -8.15
CA PRO A 109 10.37 -0.04 -6.76
C PRO A 109 11.89 0.10 -6.64
N LYS A 110 12.35 0.67 -5.52
CA LYS A 110 13.77 0.59 -5.14
C LYS A 110 14.15 -0.84 -4.81
N ARG A 111 13.26 -1.54 -4.11
CA ARG A 111 13.36 -2.97 -3.85
C ARG A 111 11.97 -3.56 -3.67
N CYS A 112 11.75 -4.76 -4.14
CA CYS A 112 10.48 -5.46 -3.95
C CYS A 112 10.70 -6.97 -3.85
N PHE A 113 9.72 -7.65 -3.27
CA PHE A 113 9.62 -9.09 -3.28
C PHE A 113 8.30 -9.51 -3.91
N PHE A 114 8.36 -10.49 -4.81
CA PHE A 114 7.17 -11.13 -5.34
C PHE A 114 6.70 -12.19 -4.34
N PHE A 115 5.61 -11.89 -3.63
CA PHE A 115 4.93 -12.83 -2.76
C PHE A 115 4.10 -13.83 -3.56
N GLY A 116 3.56 -13.45 -4.72
CA GLY A 116 2.86 -14.37 -5.62
C GLY A 116 1.49 -14.86 -5.14
N ASP A 117 0.95 -14.26 -4.09
CA ASP A 117 -0.42 -14.43 -3.63
C ASP A 117 -0.98 -13.06 -3.22
N VAL A 118 -2.30 -12.91 -3.20
CA VAL A 118 -3.00 -11.69 -2.79
C VAL A 118 -3.50 -11.81 -1.34
N CYS A 119 -3.11 -12.85 -0.61
CA CYS A 119 -3.59 -13.16 0.74
C CYS A 119 -2.44 -13.58 1.67
N ALA A 120 -2.26 -12.89 2.80
CA ALA A 120 -1.25 -13.20 3.82
C ALA A 120 -1.35 -14.63 4.35
N LYS A 121 -2.56 -15.22 4.37
CA LYS A 121 -2.79 -16.56 4.92
C LYS A 121 -1.95 -17.63 4.22
N ARG A 122 -1.54 -17.41 2.97
CA ARG A 122 -0.76 -18.37 2.19
C ARG A 122 0.55 -18.74 2.89
N ASN A 123 1.31 -17.73 3.33
CA ASN A 123 2.59 -17.91 4.02
C ASN A 123 2.93 -16.65 4.83
N PRO A 124 2.34 -16.46 6.03
CA PRO A 124 2.50 -15.23 6.79
C PRO A 124 3.94 -15.00 7.27
N LYS A 125 4.70 -16.07 7.53
CA LYS A 125 6.11 -15.97 7.93
C LYS A 125 6.96 -15.39 6.80
N LEU A 126 6.80 -15.91 5.58
CA LEU A 126 7.51 -15.39 4.41
C LEU A 126 7.14 -13.92 4.13
N LEU A 127 5.86 -13.57 4.28
CA LEU A 127 5.41 -12.19 4.12
C LEU A 127 6.09 -11.27 5.15
N LEU A 128 6.16 -11.67 6.42
CA LEU A 128 6.88 -10.92 7.46
C LEU A 128 8.37 -10.79 7.14
N THR A 129 9.04 -11.86 6.69
CA THR A 129 10.44 -11.79 6.25
C THR A 129 10.64 -10.75 5.15
N TYR A 130 9.78 -10.71 4.13
CA TYR A 130 9.88 -9.70 3.07
C TYR A 130 9.67 -8.28 3.59
N ILE A 131 8.72 -8.09 4.51
CA ILE A 131 8.47 -6.77 5.12
C ILE A 131 9.70 -6.32 5.92
N PHE A 132 10.24 -7.19 6.76
CA PHE A 132 11.41 -6.90 7.61
C PHE A 132 12.64 -6.62 6.75
N ASP A 133 12.93 -7.44 5.75
CA ASP A 133 14.06 -7.24 4.83
C ASP A 133 13.98 -5.90 4.08
N LEU A 134 12.79 -5.47 3.69
CA LEU A 134 12.59 -4.16 3.04
C LEU A 134 12.75 -3.01 4.03
N TYR A 135 12.27 -3.17 5.26
CA TYR A 135 12.41 -2.16 6.31
C TYR A 135 13.87 -2.01 6.77
N ASP A 136 14.59 -3.11 7.00
CA ASP A 136 16.02 -3.10 7.34
C ASP A 136 16.85 -2.46 6.23
N TYR A 137 16.53 -2.78 4.98
CA TYR A 137 17.14 -2.12 3.82
C TYR A 137 16.85 -0.62 3.83
N PHE A 138 15.61 -0.21 4.12
CA PHE A 138 15.27 1.20 4.26
C PHE A 138 16.09 1.88 5.35
N LEU A 139 16.18 1.28 6.54
CA LEU A 139 16.92 1.84 7.66
C LEU A 139 18.40 2.06 7.31
N LYS A 140 19.00 1.05 6.70
CA LYS A 140 20.42 1.06 6.32
C LYS A 140 20.74 2.09 5.25
N GLU A 141 19.89 2.25 4.24
CA GLU A 141 20.21 3.07 3.06
C GLU A 141 19.63 4.48 3.12
N PHE A 142 18.53 4.69 3.86
CA PHE A 142 17.75 5.95 3.80
C PHE A 142 17.40 6.53 5.17
N TYR A 143 17.66 5.83 6.27
CA TYR A 143 17.35 6.31 7.63
C TYR A 143 18.61 6.31 8.52
N CYS A 144 19.72 6.77 7.96
CA CYS A 144 21.00 6.89 8.64
C CYS A 144 21.34 8.34 8.97
N PHE A 145 21.84 8.57 10.19
CA PHE A 145 22.20 9.90 10.70
C PHE A 145 23.70 10.22 10.58
N ARG A 146 24.41 9.49 9.70
CA ARG A 146 25.88 9.34 9.77
C ARG A 146 26.69 10.55 9.27
N GLU A 147 26.08 11.52 8.59
CA GLU A 147 26.77 12.71 8.09
C GLU A 147 25.90 13.93 8.34
N VAL A 148 26.17 14.67 9.43
CA VAL A 148 25.46 15.90 9.82
C VAL A 148 25.60 16.99 8.75
N ASP A 149 26.63 16.90 7.90
CA ASP A 149 27.01 17.94 6.93
C ASP A 149 26.67 17.59 5.47
N ASN A 150 25.91 16.52 5.20
CA ASN A 150 25.47 16.18 3.84
C ASN A 150 23.93 16.20 3.70
N PRO A 151 23.35 17.31 3.20
CA PRO A 151 21.91 17.45 2.98
C PRO A 151 21.31 16.39 2.04
N GLU A 152 22.13 15.75 1.18
CA GLU A 152 21.65 14.69 0.27
C GLU A 152 21.53 13.32 0.93
N LYS A 153 22.10 13.13 2.13
CA LYS A 153 22.09 11.88 2.90
C LYS A 153 21.33 11.98 4.22
N SER A 154 20.54 13.04 4.41
CA SER A 154 19.66 13.13 5.58
C SER A 154 18.68 11.97 5.59
N ALA A 155 18.40 11.43 6.78
CA ALA A 155 17.30 10.48 6.96
C ALA A 155 16.01 11.03 6.32
N ILE A 156 15.24 10.15 5.68
CA ILE A 156 13.98 10.52 5.02
C ILE A 156 12.80 9.91 5.78
N PRO A 157 11.60 10.51 5.75
CA PRO A 157 10.42 9.91 6.36
C PRO A 157 9.98 8.64 5.60
N LEU A 158 9.23 7.77 6.28
CA LEU A 158 8.68 6.54 5.72
C LEU A 158 7.17 6.49 5.94
N VAL A 159 6.41 6.28 4.86
CA VAL A 159 4.98 5.94 4.91
C VAL A 159 4.82 4.44 4.67
N ILE A 160 4.11 3.75 5.57
CA ILE A 160 3.85 2.31 5.47
C ILE A 160 2.36 2.10 5.24
N ASN A 161 1.99 1.68 4.03
CA ASN A 161 0.64 1.30 3.67
C ASN A 161 0.39 -0.17 4.03
N THR A 162 -0.61 -0.44 4.88
CA THR A 162 -0.92 -1.79 5.34
C THR A 162 -2.15 -2.40 4.67
N SER A 163 -2.21 -3.73 4.65
CA SER A 163 -3.40 -4.45 4.17
C SER A 163 -4.64 -4.17 5.01
N GLY A 164 -5.82 -4.32 4.43
CA GLY A 164 -7.11 -4.20 5.13
C GLY A 164 -7.49 -5.35 6.07
N TRP A 165 -6.57 -6.26 6.40
CA TRP A 165 -6.87 -7.48 7.15
C TRP A 165 -6.73 -7.30 8.67
N VAL A 166 -7.82 -6.90 9.30
CA VAL A 166 -7.89 -6.60 10.74
C VAL A 166 -8.19 -7.80 11.64
N LYS A 167 -8.26 -9.03 11.09
CA LYS A 167 -8.57 -10.26 11.84
C LYS A 167 -7.68 -11.43 11.44
N GLY A 168 -7.58 -12.43 12.33
CA GLY A 168 -6.91 -13.70 12.06
C GLY A 168 -5.45 -13.53 11.64
N THR A 169 -5.03 -14.23 10.58
CA THR A 169 -3.64 -14.19 10.10
C THR A 169 -3.19 -12.79 9.65
N GLY A 170 -4.08 -11.98 9.09
CA GLY A 170 -3.72 -10.62 8.68
C GLY A 170 -3.46 -9.70 9.87
N PHE A 171 -4.27 -9.84 10.93
CA PHE A 171 -4.05 -9.14 12.20
C PHE A 171 -2.72 -9.54 12.83
N TYR A 172 -2.39 -10.84 12.82
CA TYR A 172 -1.08 -11.32 13.27
C TYR A 172 0.07 -10.67 12.49
N VAL A 173 0.02 -10.62 11.16
CA VAL A 173 1.07 -9.98 10.34
C VAL A 173 1.18 -8.49 10.67
N LEU A 174 0.05 -7.78 10.83
CA LEU A 174 0.05 -6.37 11.22
C LEU A 174 0.72 -6.17 12.59
N THR A 175 0.34 -6.96 13.59
CA THR A 175 0.87 -6.89 14.94
C THR A 175 2.38 -7.11 14.98
N GLU A 176 2.87 -8.16 14.32
CA GLU A 176 4.31 -8.46 14.28
C GLU A 176 5.08 -7.40 13.48
N MET A 177 4.49 -6.83 12.42
CA MET A 177 5.07 -5.69 11.71
C MET A 177 5.19 -4.46 12.60
N LEU A 178 4.13 -4.08 13.32
CA LEU A 178 4.16 -2.89 14.18
C LEU A 178 5.17 -3.05 15.33
N LYS A 179 5.29 -4.25 15.91
CA LYS A 179 6.35 -4.56 16.90
C LYS A 179 7.74 -4.38 16.32
N TYR A 180 7.98 -4.97 15.15
CA TYR A 180 9.30 -4.98 14.53
C TYR A 180 9.72 -3.58 14.05
N VAL A 181 8.82 -2.87 13.38
CA VAL A 181 9.06 -1.54 12.82
C VAL A 181 9.14 -0.47 13.91
N SER A 182 8.39 -0.63 15.01
CA SER A 182 8.28 0.37 16.09
C SER A 182 8.09 1.80 15.53
N PRO A 183 7.03 2.04 14.73
CA PRO A 183 6.85 3.30 14.04
C PRO A 183 6.64 4.45 15.02
N THR A 184 7.14 5.64 14.67
CA THR A 184 6.93 6.88 15.45
C THR A 184 5.45 7.28 15.51
N HIS A 185 4.70 7.00 14.45
CA HIS A 185 3.30 7.34 14.32
C HIS A 185 2.51 6.12 13.83
N VAL A 186 1.36 5.90 14.43
CA VAL A 186 0.39 4.91 13.96
C VAL A 186 -0.93 5.63 13.70
N ILE A 187 -1.35 5.64 12.44
CA ILE A 187 -2.63 6.21 12.02
C ILE A 187 -3.62 5.07 11.89
N ARG A 188 -4.61 5.02 12.78
CA ARG A 188 -5.71 4.06 12.74
C ARG A 188 -6.90 4.68 12.03
N VAL A 189 -7.21 4.16 10.85
CA VAL A 189 -8.42 4.52 10.11
C VAL A 189 -9.56 3.63 10.55
N SER A 190 -10.59 4.21 11.17
CA SER A 190 -11.73 3.48 11.74
C SER A 190 -13.02 3.75 10.97
N THR A 191 -13.85 2.71 10.84
CA THR A 191 -15.20 2.83 10.27
C THR A 191 -16.23 2.98 11.38
N THR A 192 -17.46 3.40 11.05
CA THR A 192 -18.57 3.42 12.00
C THR A 192 -19.00 2.02 12.47
N VAL A 193 -18.51 0.95 11.84
CA VAL A 193 -18.86 -0.43 12.17
C VAL A 193 -17.79 -1.04 13.09
N GLU A 194 -17.99 -0.90 14.40
CA GLU A 194 -17.01 -1.23 15.45
C GLU A 194 -16.36 -2.62 15.30
N HIS A 195 -17.14 -3.67 15.08
CA HIS A 195 -16.62 -5.05 14.96
C HIS A 195 -15.73 -5.30 13.74
N LYS A 196 -15.63 -4.33 12.81
CA LYS A 196 -14.70 -4.35 11.66
C LYS A 196 -13.40 -3.60 11.95
N ASN A 197 -13.34 -2.81 13.02
CA ASN A 197 -12.15 -2.03 13.33
C ASN A 197 -11.09 -2.88 14.04
N LEU A 198 -9.88 -2.34 14.12
CA LEU A 198 -8.81 -2.87 14.96
C LEU A 198 -9.14 -2.63 16.44
N PRO A 199 -8.56 -3.42 17.36
CA PRO A 199 -8.67 -3.14 18.79
C PRO A 199 -8.17 -1.73 19.14
N GLY A 200 -8.74 -1.18 20.22
CA GLY A 200 -8.31 0.09 20.83
C GLY A 200 -6.86 0.05 21.34
N GLY A 201 -6.27 1.23 21.55
CA GLY A 201 -4.92 1.38 22.11
C GLY A 201 -3.80 0.76 21.25
N THR A 202 -2.68 0.44 21.92
CA THR A 202 -1.46 -0.11 21.34
C THR A 202 -1.45 -1.65 21.40
N PHE A 203 -2.38 -2.30 20.69
CA PHE A 203 -2.61 -3.76 20.73
C PHE A 203 -1.39 -4.64 20.39
N TRP A 204 -0.33 -4.05 19.85
CA TRP A 204 0.92 -4.73 19.50
C TRP A 204 2.00 -4.63 20.59
N MET A 205 1.79 -3.82 21.63
CA MET A 205 2.75 -3.62 22.73
C MET A 205 2.38 -4.54 23.92
N ASN A 206 3.40 -4.96 24.68
CA ASN A 206 3.15 -5.69 25.92
C ASN A 206 2.84 -4.68 27.04
N GLN A 207 1.96 -5.05 27.96
CA GLN A 207 1.57 -4.21 29.11
C GLN A 207 2.71 -3.88 30.08
N TYR A 208 3.89 -4.48 29.89
CA TYR A 208 5.06 -4.35 30.76
C TYR A 208 6.24 -3.64 30.09
N ASP A 209 6.13 -3.31 28.80
CA ASP A 209 7.16 -2.55 28.12
C ASP A 209 7.01 -1.07 28.53
N ALA A 210 8.11 -0.41 28.91
CA ALA A 210 8.09 1.03 29.11
C ALA A 210 7.77 1.69 27.76
N ASP A 211 6.58 2.28 27.62
CA ASP A 211 6.10 2.79 26.34
C ASP A 211 7.08 3.83 25.78
N PRO A 212 7.73 3.59 24.62
CA PRO A 212 8.23 4.70 23.83
C PRO A 212 7.02 5.59 23.46
N PRO A 213 7.16 6.92 23.43
CA PRO A 213 6.08 7.81 23.06
C PRO A 213 5.70 7.54 21.59
N ILE A 214 4.68 6.70 21.36
CA ILE A 214 4.07 6.49 20.04
C ILE A 214 2.94 7.49 19.90
N ASN A 215 2.96 8.23 18.78
CA ASN A 215 1.85 9.09 18.39
C ASN A 215 0.77 8.22 17.71
N LEU A 216 -0.15 7.69 18.49
CA LEU A 216 -1.33 6.98 17.99
C LEU A 216 -2.45 7.98 17.70
N VAL A 217 -2.84 8.08 16.43
CA VAL A 217 -3.92 8.96 15.98
C VAL A 217 -5.02 8.11 15.36
N GLU A 218 -6.26 8.34 15.76
CA GLU A 218 -7.44 7.71 15.18
C GLU A 218 -8.20 8.70 14.30
N ILE A 219 -8.53 8.28 13.08
CA ILE A 219 -9.26 9.10 12.09
C ILE A 219 -10.45 8.33 11.51
N GLY A 220 -11.45 9.06 11.03
CA GLY A 220 -12.61 8.49 10.35
C GLY A 220 -12.30 7.99 8.94
N ALA A 221 -12.91 6.88 8.53
CA ALA A 221 -12.84 6.39 7.15
C ALA A 221 -13.51 7.36 6.16
N ALA A 222 -12.95 7.49 4.94
CA ALA A 222 -13.42 8.42 3.91
C ALA A 222 -14.88 8.17 3.47
N HIS A 223 -15.30 6.89 3.43
CA HIS A 223 -16.68 6.51 3.12
C HIS A 223 -17.16 5.36 4.00
N ASN A 224 -18.39 5.46 4.50
CA ASN A 224 -19.09 4.38 5.19
C ASN A 224 -19.71 3.43 4.16
N SER A 225 -18.89 2.61 3.48
CA SER A 225 -19.42 1.77 2.39
C SER A 225 -20.06 0.46 2.91
N PRO A 226 -21.34 0.15 2.58
CA PRO A 226 -21.95 -1.13 2.89
C PRO A 226 -21.75 -2.17 1.75
N ARG A 227 -21.80 -3.45 2.13
CA ARG A 227 -21.88 -4.68 1.30
C ARG A 227 -20.55 -5.31 0.84
N HIS A 228 -20.10 -6.28 1.64
CA HIS A 228 -18.92 -7.16 1.44
C HIS A 228 -18.81 -7.83 0.04
N LEU A 229 -19.93 -8.06 -0.67
CA LEU A 229 -19.92 -8.65 -2.01
C LEU A 229 -19.52 -7.66 -3.11
N LEU A 230 -19.89 -6.38 -2.99
CA LEU A 230 -19.47 -5.33 -3.93
C LEU A 230 -17.97 -5.06 -3.78
N VAL A 231 -17.49 -4.99 -2.53
CA VAL A 231 -16.08 -4.81 -2.17
C VAL A 231 -15.16 -5.88 -2.79
N LYS A 232 -15.55 -7.16 -2.74
CA LYS A 232 -14.75 -8.24 -3.35
C LYS A 232 -14.71 -8.14 -4.88
N LYS A 233 -15.82 -7.74 -5.50
CA LYS A 233 -15.91 -7.55 -6.96
C LYS A 233 -15.04 -6.37 -7.40
N GLU A 234 -15.08 -5.27 -6.66
CA GLU A 234 -14.21 -4.10 -6.85
C GLU A 234 -12.73 -4.48 -6.71
N ALA A 235 -12.35 -5.20 -5.65
CA ALA A 235 -10.96 -5.57 -5.43
C ALA A 235 -10.39 -6.50 -6.51
N LYS A 236 -11.21 -7.37 -7.10
CA LYS A 236 -10.79 -8.15 -8.28
C LYS A 236 -10.60 -7.24 -9.49
N ILE A 237 -11.56 -6.36 -9.78
CA ILE A 237 -11.50 -5.44 -10.92
C ILE A 237 -10.25 -4.54 -10.83
N THR A 238 -9.96 -3.96 -9.66
CA THR A 238 -8.75 -3.13 -9.46
C THR A 238 -7.47 -3.93 -9.73
N ARG A 239 -7.41 -5.20 -9.30
CA ARG A 239 -6.26 -6.07 -9.56
C ARG A 239 -6.09 -6.36 -11.05
N ASP A 240 -7.18 -6.68 -11.75
CA ASP A 240 -7.18 -6.94 -13.18
C ASP A 240 -6.73 -5.69 -13.96
N LEU A 241 -7.25 -4.51 -13.58
CA LEU A 241 -6.85 -3.23 -14.16
C LEU A 241 -5.36 -2.90 -13.92
N ARG A 242 -4.83 -3.17 -12.72
CA ARG A 242 -3.39 -2.98 -12.43
C ARG A 242 -2.51 -3.92 -13.24
N LEU A 243 -2.91 -5.18 -13.42
CA LEU A 243 -2.21 -6.13 -14.29
C LEU A 243 -2.24 -5.67 -15.74
N MET A 244 -3.40 -5.20 -16.23
CA MET A 244 -3.49 -4.63 -17.57
C MET A 244 -2.57 -3.42 -17.74
N ALA A 245 -2.53 -2.50 -16.77
CA ALA A 245 -1.66 -1.34 -16.81
C ALA A 245 -0.17 -1.70 -16.78
N TYR A 246 0.21 -2.77 -16.06
CA TYR A 246 1.58 -3.27 -16.04
C TYR A 246 1.98 -3.80 -17.41
N PHE A 247 1.19 -4.73 -17.95
CA PHE A 247 1.45 -5.35 -19.24
C PHE A 247 1.28 -4.42 -20.43
N ARG A 248 0.49 -3.34 -20.30
CA ARG A 248 0.39 -2.26 -21.29
C ARG A 248 1.75 -1.62 -21.59
N GLN A 249 2.67 -1.59 -20.61
CA GLN A 249 3.99 -1.00 -20.78
C GLN A 249 4.88 -1.79 -21.76
N CYS A 250 4.55 -3.06 -22.01
CA CYS A 250 5.25 -3.91 -22.98
C CYS A 250 4.83 -3.62 -24.43
N LEU A 251 3.80 -2.80 -24.66
CA LEU A 251 3.23 -2.52 -25.98
C LEU A 251 3.52 -1.07 -26.43
N PRO A 252 3.59 -0.80 -27.75
CA PRO A 252 3.77 0.55 -28.28
C PRO A 252 2.79 1.57 -27.68
N ARG A 253 3.23 2.82 -27.45
CA ARG A 253 2.42 3.84 -26.73
C ARG A 253 1.15 4.26 -27.48
N ASP A 254 1.15 4.11 -28.80
CA ASP A 254 0.05 4.37 -29.71
C ASP A 254 -0.99 3.25 -29.78
N PHE A 255 -0.69 2.07 -29.22
CA PHE A 255 -1.63 0.95 -29.18
C PHE A 255 -2.80 1.25 -28.22
N ASN A 256 -4.01 1.37 -28.74
CA ASN A 256 -5.17 1.67 -27.91
C ASN A 256 -5.60 0.41 -27.14
N ILE A 257 -5.66 0.50 -25.80
CA ILE A 257 -6.08 -0.61 -24.93
C ILE A 257 -7.20 -0.12 -24.04
N SER A 258 -8.41 -0.59 -24.33
CA SER A 258 -9.60 -0.27 -23.55
C SER A 258 -10.10 -1.48 -22.75
N CYS A 259 -9.74 -2.69 -23.18
CA CYS A 259 -10.16 -3.94 -22.55
C CYS A 259 -9.05 -5.01 -22.58
N PHE A 260 -9.30 -6.13 -21.91
CA PHE A 260 -8.36 -7.24 -21.85
C PHE A 260 -8.11 -7.88 -23.23
N ASP A 261 -9.12 -7.92 -24.09
CA ASP A 261 -8.98 -8.49 -25.45
C ASP A 261 -8.04 -7.64 -26.33
N ASP A 262 -8.05 -6.31 -26.16
CA ASP A 262 -7.11 -5.41 -26.84
C ASP A 262 -5.67 -5.70 -26.39
N LEU A 263 -5.47 -5.98 -25.09
CA LEU A 263 -4.16 -6.36 -24.55
C LEU A 263 -3.66 -7.67 -25.16
N ILE A 264 -4.52 -8.68 -25.30
CA ILE A 264 -4.18 -9.95 -25.95
C ILE A 264 -3.79 -9.71 -27.41
N ARG A 265 -4.57 -8.92 -28.16
CA ARG A 265 -4.26 -8.59 -29.57
C ARG A 265 -2.92 -7.88 -29.69
N GLY A 266 -2.63 -6.96 -28.78
CA GLY A 266 -1.32 -6.31 -28.69
C GLY A 266 -0.19 -7.31 -28.50
N PHE A 267 -0.34 -8.27 -27.58
CA PHE A 267 0.67 -9.30 -27.37
C PHE A 267 0.87 -10.25 -28.54
N VAL A 268 -0.19 -10.55 -29.30
CA VAL A 268 -0.07 -11.33 -30.54
C VAL A 268 0.68 -10.56 -31.63
N SER A 269 0.65 -9.22 -31.59
CA SER A 269 1.30 -8.37 -32.59
C SER A 269 2.81 -8.16 -32.36
N ILE A 270 3.33 -8.50 -31.18
CA ILE A 270 4.76 -8.36 -30.87
C ILE A 270 5.50 -9.70 -31.03
N HIS A 271 6.79 -9.62 -31.34
CA HIS A 271 7.64 -10.81 -31.37
C HIS A 271 7.97 -11.25 -29.93
N PRO A 272 7.66 -12.50 -29.52
CA PRO A 272 7.91 -12.94 -28.15
C PRO A 272 9.41 -13.13 -27.91
N PHE A 273 9.84 -12.86 -26.67
CA PHE A 273 11.19 -13.23 -26.24
C PHE A 273 11.32 -14.75 -26.16
N GLN A 274 12.33 -15.31 -26.84
CA GLN A 274 12.62 -16.74 -26.79
C GLN A 274 13.70 -17.02 -25.75
N LEU A 275 13.35 -17.84 -24.76
CA LEU A 275 14.27 -18.27 -23.72
C LEU A 275 14.45 -19.78 -23.74
N ARG A 276 15.70 -20.24 -23.61
CA ARG A 276 15.99 -21.67 -23.48
C ARG A 276 15.57 -22.14 -22.10
N LEU A 277 14.74 -23.18 -22.01
CA LEU A 277 14.30 -23.74 -20.74
C LEU A 277 15.47 -24.18 -19.84
N SER A 278 16.58 -24.65 -20.42
CA SER A 278 17.79 -24.98 -19.66
C SER A 278 18.46 -23.79 -18.96
N LYS A 279 18.10 -22.56 -19.35
CA LYS A 279 18.55 -21.33 -18.70
C LYS A 279 17.53 -20.76 -17.70
N ILE A 280 16.39 -21.42 -17.51
CA ILE A 280 15.32 -20.96 -16.61
C ILE A 280 15.22 -21.96 -15.46
N HIS A 281 15.26 -21.44 -14.23
CA HIS A 281 14.90 -22.21 -13.05
C HIS A 281 13.52 -21.78 -12.57
N VAL A 282 12.57 -22.73 -12.53
CA VAL A 282 11.20 -22.48 -12.08
C VAL A 282 11.07 -22.91 -10.63
N ILE A 283 10.70 -21.96 -9.75
CA ILE A 283 10.54 -22.18 -8.32
C ILE A 283 9.06 -21.97 -7.95
N ASP A 284 8.50 -22.88 -7.15
CA ASP A 284 7.23 -22.65 -6.46
C ASP A 284 7.51 -22.00 -5.10
N LEU A 285 7.06 -20.76 -4.90
CA LEU A 285 7.34 -19.98 -3.69
C LEU A 285 6.62 -20.51 -2.44
N HIS A 286 5.53 -21.27 -2.60
CA HIS A 286 4.64 -21.67 -1.50
C HIS A 286 4.49 -23.18 -1.34
N ARG A 287 5.18 -23.97 -2.15
CA ARG A 287 5.28 -25.41 -1.98
C ARG A 287 6.74 -25.83 -1.95
N GLN A 288 7.14 -26.55 -0.91
CA GLN A 288 8.29 -27.44 -1.01
C GLN A 288 7.88 -28.61 -1.90
N VAL A 289 8.09 -28.50 -3.21
CA VAL A 289 7.92 -29.66 -4.09
C VAL A 289 9.13 -30.55 -3.89
N LEU A 290 8.95 -31.70 -3.24
CA LEU A 290 9.85 -32.84 -3.40
C LEU A 290 9.84 -33.21 -4.89
N SER A 291 10.92 -32.85 -5.58
CA SER A 291 11.35 -33.29 -6.91
C SER A 291 10.30 -34.06 -7.74
N LYS A 292 9.67 -33.37 -8.69
CA LYS A 292 9.44 -33.84 -10.08
C LYS A 292 8.90 -32.67 -10.89
N LEU A 293 9.65 -32.31 -11.93
CA LEU A 293 9.39 -31.21 -12.85
C LEU A 293 8.07 -31.47 -13.58
N TYR A 294 6.96 -30.91 -13.10
CA TYR A 294 5.74 -30.82 -13.90
C TYR A 294 5.96 -29.72 -14.94
N ILE A 295 6.27 -30.13 -16.17
CA ILE A 295 6.36 -29.23 -17.31
C ILE A 295 4.94 -28.72 -17.60
N PHE A 296 4.59 -27.57 -17.05
CA PHE A 296 3.55 -26.73 -17.65
C PHE A 296 4.22 -25.91 -18.75
N GLN A 297 3.80 -26.11 -20.01
CA GLN A 297 4.03 -25.12 -21.06
C GLN A 297 3.33 -23.82 -20.64
N LYS A 298 4.05 -22.94 -19.96
CA LYS A 298 3.66 -21.54 -19.80
C LYS A 298 4.54 -20.73 -20.74
N THR A 299 3.93 -20.19 -21.78
CA THR A 299 4.49 -19.05 -22.51
C THR A 299 4.61 -17.90 -21.51
N ALA A 300 5.83 -17.59 -21.08
CA ALA A 300 6.09 -16.44 -20.25
C ALA A 300 6.27 -15.23 -21.19
N PHE A 301 5.38 -14.24 -21.08
CA PHE A 301 5.66 -12.90 -21.54
C PHE A 301 6.51 -12.25 -20.44
N ILE A 302 7.80 -12.04 -20.72
CA ILE A 302 8.69 -11.20 -19.90
C ILE A 302 8.72 -9.83 -20.55
#